data_AF-A0A1B8QY65-F1
#
_entry.id   AF-A0A1B8QY65-F1
#
_cell.length_a   1.000
_cell.length_b   1.000
_cell.length_c   1.000
_cell.angle_alpha   90.00
_cell.angle_beta   90.00
_cell.angle_gamma   90.00
#
_symmetry.space_group_name_H-M   'P 1'
#
loop_
_entity.id
_entity.type
_entity.pdbx_description
1 polymer ?
#
loop_
_entity_poly.entity_id
_entity_poly.type
_entity_poly.pdbx_seq_one_letter_code
_entity_poly.pdbx_strand_id
1 'polypeptide(L)'
;MGFDAQGSFWLGYYHYAKLTDDIKNYGADELAECGKALYGDQWQTNLAKELGLSDARRIRFWLTNERKIPTGVWADIFVLLNKKKMKIETIINKVSV
;
A
#
# COMPACT_ATOMS: atom_id res chain seq x y z
N MET A 1 26.16 -20.39 -3.40
CA MET A 1 25.06 -19.59 -3.95
C MET A 1 24.51 -18.78 -2.80
N GLY A 2 24.89 -17.51 -2.70
CA GLY A 2 24.63 -16.65 -1.54
C GLY A 2 23.15 -16.28 -1.44
N PHE A 3 22.59 -16.41 -0.25
CA PHE A 3 21.22 -15.99 0.08
C PHE A 3 21.19 -14.47 0.38
N ASP A 4 21.46 -13.64 -0.62
CA ASP A 4 21.59 -12.17 -0.45
C ASP A 4 20.25 -11.41 -0.51
N ALA A 5 19.18 -11.95 0.09
CA ALA A 5 17.88 -11.27 0.16
C ALA A 5 17.10 -11.52 1.47
N GLN A 6 17.76 -11.97 2.54
CA GLN A 6 17.10 -12.30 3.81
C GLN A 6 16.89 -11.09 4.75
N GLY A 7 16.47 -9.95 4.20
CA GLY A 7 16.11 -8.74 4.97
C GLY A 7 14.71 -8.20 4.70
N SER A 8 14.18 -8.36 3.48
CA SER A 8 12.95 -7.67 3.05
C SER A 8 11.64 -8.37 3.45
N PHE A 9 11.67 -9.68 3.71
CA PHE A 9 10.49 -10.42 4.16
C PHE A 9 10.22 -10.19 5.65
N TRP A 10 11.26 -10.26 6.50
CA TRP A 10 11.11 -10.16 7.96
C TRP A 10 10.75 -8.75 8.46
N LEU A 11 11.27 -7.68 7.84
CA LEU A 11 10.88 -6.30 8.19
C LEU A 11 9.41 -6.00 7.84
N GLY A 12 8.91 -6.58 6.76
CA GLY A 12 7.48 -6.62 6.46
C GLY A 12 6.73 -7.33 7.59
N TYR A 13 7.13 -8.57 7.93
CA TYR A 13 6.49 -9.39 8.97
C TYR A 13 6.46 -8.77 10.37
N TYR A 14 7.49 -8.00 10.76
CA TYR A 14 7.50 -7.28 12.03
C TYR A 14 6.56 -6.07 12.04
N HIS A 15 6.38 -5.38 10.91
CA HIS A 15 5.30 -4.40 10.77
C HIS A 15 3.93 -5.08 10.76
N TYR A 16 3.79 -6.25 10.12
CA TYR A 16 2.55 -7.05 10.09
C TYR A 16 1.98 -7.34 11.50
N ALA A 17 2.82 -7.63 12.50
CA ALA A 17 2.35 -7.90 13.86
C ALA A 17 1.73 -6.67 14.54
N LYS A 18 2.18 -5.46 14.21
CA LYS A 18 1.60 -4.20 14.71
C LYS A 18 0.41 -3.75 13.84
N LEU A 19 0.52 -3.95 12.54
CA LEU A 19 -0.52 -3.69 11.54
C LEU A 19 -1.75 -4.58 11.76
N THR A 20 -1.60 -5.81 12.26
CA THR A 20 -2.72 -6.78 12.39
C THR A 20 -3.75 -6.40 13.45
N ASP A 21 -3.39 -5.57 14.44
CA ASP A 21 -4.38 -5.03 15.39
C ASP A 21 -5.06 -3.77 14.84
N ASP A 22 -4.32 -2.90 14.15
CA ASP A 22 -4.87 -1.67 13.55
C ASP A 22 -5.69 -1.94 12.27
N ILE A 23 -5.28 -2.90 11.42
CA ILE A 23 -6.00 -3.32 10.20
C ILE A 23 -7.38 -3.88 10.52
N LYS A 24 -7.61 -4.42 11.73
CA LYS A 24 -8.97 -4.82 12.13
C LYS A 24 -9.96 -3.66 12.00
N ASN A 25 -9.47 -2.42 12.09
CA ASN A 25 -10.25 -1.19 12.00
C ASN A 25 -10.11 -0.48 10.64
N TYR A 26 -9.22 -0.91 9.74
CA TYR A 26 -9.07 -0.30 8.42
C TYR A 26 -10.13 -0.81 7.45
N GLY A 27 -10.75 0.12 6.72
CA GLY A 27 -11.84 -0.14 5.81
C GLY A 27 -11.73 0.66 4.51
N ALA A 28 -12.89 1.03 3.98
CA ALA A 28 -13.00 1.73 2.71
C ALA A 28 -12.36 3.12 2.73
N ASP A 29 -12.47 3.83 3.85
CA ASP A 29 -11.99 5.21 3.99
C ASP A 29 -10.46 5.26 3.96
N GLU A 30 -9.78 4.42 4.75
CA GLU A 30 -8.33 4.31 4.75
C GLU A 30 -7.80 3.87 3.38
N LEU A 31 -8.53 2.99 2.68
CA LEU A 31 -8.17 2.55 1.34
C LEU A 31 -8.22 3.74 0.37
N ALA A 32 -9.26 4.55 0.45
CA ALA A 32 -9.42 5.73 -0.38
C ALA A 32 -8.35 6.80 -0.07
N GLU A 33 -8.02 7.02 1.20
CA GLU A 33 -6.95 7.93 1.61
C GLU A 33 -5.60 7.48 1.07
N CYS A 34 -5.24 6.21 1.27
CA CYS A 34 -4.00 5.62 0.76
C CYS A 34 -3.92 5.74 -0.77
N GLY A 35 -5.01 5.39 -1.47
CA GLY A 35 -5.09 5.48 -2.92
C GLY A 35 -4.86 6.90 -3.42
N LYS A 36 -5.59 7.88 -2.88
CA LYS A 36 -5.44 9.30 -3.23
C LYS A 36 -4.03 9.81 -2.94
N ALA A 37 -3.46 9.45 -1.79
CA ALA A 37 -2.09 9.80 -1.43
C ALA A 37 -1.07 9.23 -2.43
N LEU A 38 -1.30 8.04 -2.97
CA LEU A 38 -0.43 7.40 -3.96
C LEU A 38 -0.60 7.94 -5.38
N TYR A 39 -1.82 8.21 -5.83
CA TYR A 39 -2.10 8.37 -7.26
C TYR A 39 -3.07 9.51 -7.61
N GLY A 40 -3.55 10.29 -6.65
CA GLY A 40 -4.48 11.41 -6.87
C GLY A 40 -5.86 10.95 -7.32
N ASP A 41 -6.49 11.68 -8.25
CA ASP A 41 -7.88 11.45 -8.63
C ASP A 41 -8.12 10.10 -9.33
N GLN A 42 -7.13 9.62 -10.09
CA GLN A 42 -7.21 8.34 -10.84
C GLN A 42 -6.71 7.14 -10.03
N TRP A 43 -6.84 7.19 -8.71
CA TRP A 43 -6.20 6.22 -7.84
C TRP A 43 -6.74 4.79 -7.96
N GLN A 44 -8.03 4.58 -8.22
CA GLN A 44 -8.60 3.24 -8.26
C GLN A 44 -7.98 2.40 -9.40
N THR A 45 -7.82 2.98 -10.58
CA THR A 45 -7.22 2.30 -11.74
C THR A 45 -5.72 2.06 -11.53
N ASN A 46 -5.01 3.07 -11.04
CA ASN A 46 -3.56 2.98 -10.83
C ASN A 46 -3.20 2.01 -9.70
N LEU A 47 -3.94 2.04 -8.59
CA LEU A 47 -3.75 1.11 -7.48
C LEU A 47 -4.10 -0.32 -7.90
N ALA A 48 -5.18 -0.54 -8.68
CA ALA A 48 -5.52 -1.86 -9.17
C ALA A 48 -4.41 -2.47 -10.04
N LYS A 49 -3.81 -1.67 -10.91
CA LYS A 49 -2.68 -2.09 -11.75
C LYS A 49 -1.46 -2.48 -10.91
N GLU A 50 -1.13 -1.69 -9.89
CA GLU A 50 0.04 -1.93 -9.02
C GLU A 50 -0.16 -3.12 -8.08
N LEU A 51 -1.40 -3.40 -7.68
CA LEU A 51 -1.79 -4.60 -6.93
C LEU A 51 -1.93 -5.85 -7.82
N GLY A 52 -1.66 -5.76 -9.13
CA GLY A 52 -1.78 -6.88 -10.06
C GLY A 52 -3.23 -7.34 -10.30
N LEU A 53 -4.22 -6.50 -10.02
CA LEU A 53 -5.64 -6.78 -10.27
C LEU A 53 -5.98 -6.56 -11.74
N SER A 54 -6.86 -7.38 -12.29
CA SER A 54 -7.28 -7.27 -13.70
C SER A 54 -7.98 -5.95 -14.02
N ASP A 55 -8.74 -5.40 -13.06
CA ASP A 55 -9.38 -4.10 -13.20
C ASP A 55 -9.70 -3.46 -11.83
N ALA A 56 -10.16 -2.20 -11.87
CA ALA A 56 -10.56 -1.43 -10.69
C ALA A 56 -11.91 -1.86 -10.07
N ARG A 57 -12.61 -2.87 -10.62
CA ARG A 57 -13.89 -3.35 -10.06
C ARG A 57 -13.68 -3.95 -8.67
N ARG A 58 -12.57 -4.66 -8.46
CA ARG A 58 -12.23 -5.23 -7.15
C ARG A 58 -12.03 -4.15 -6.08
N ILE A 59 -11.37 -3.04 -6.42
CA ILE A 59 -11.20 -1.90 -5.52
C ILE A 59 -12.54 -1.27 -5.18
N ARG A 60 -13.40 -1.02 -6.19
CA ARG A 60 -14.76 -0.50 -5.96
C ARG A 60 -15.60 -1.40 -5.05
N PHE A 61 -15.43 -2.71 -5.16
CA PHE A 61 -16.10 -3.67 -4.31
C PHE A 61 -15.59 -3.66 -2.86
N TRP A 62 -14.31 -3.35 -2.63
CA TRP A 62 -13.81 -3.10 -1.27
C TRP A 62 -14.34 -1.79 -0.68
N LEU A 63 -14.57 -0.78 -1.53
CA LEU A 63 -15.13 0.51 -1.11
C LEU A 63 -16.59 0.43 -0.67
N THR A 64 -17.36 -0.58 -1.09
CA THR A 64 -18.73 -0.78 -0.59
C THR A 64 -18.78 -1.38 0.82
N ASN A 65 -17.61 -1.72 1.39
CA ASN A 65 -17.45 -2.36 2.70
C ASN A 65 -18.17 -3.72 2.83
N GLU A 66 -18.63 -4.31 1.71
CA GLU A 66 -19.29 -5.61 1.68
C GLU A 66 -18.34 -6.77 1.96
N ARG A 67 -17.03 -6.58 1.71
CA ARG A 67 -15.98 -7.55 2.05
C ARG A 67 -14.76 -6.87 2.63
N LYS A 68 -14.22 -7.52 3.67
CA LYS A 68 -12.93 -7.14 4.25
C LYS A 68 -11.82 -7.24 3.20
N ILE A 69 -10.98 -6.21 3.18
CA ILE A 69 -9.77 -6.17 2.36
C ILE A 69 -8.76 -7.16 2.97
N PRO A 70 -8.16 -8.06 2.17
CA PRO A 70 -7.18 -9.01 2.69
C PRO A 70 -5.95 -8.31 3.30
N THR A 71 -5.41 -8.85 4.39
CA THR A 71 -4.21 -8.33 5.06
C THR A 71 -3.02 -8.20 4.09
N GLY A 72 -2.88 -9.13 3.13
CA GLY A 72 -1.84 -9.05 2.10
C GLY A 72 -1.93 -7.79 1.25
N VAL A 73 -3.14 -7.36 0.90
CA VAL A 73 -3.36 -6.13 0.12
C VAL A 73 -2.95 -4.90 0.91
N TRP A 74 -3.24 -4.87 2.22
CA TRP A 74 -2.78 -3.77 3.08
C TRP A 74 -1.26 -3.71 3.19
N ALA A 75 -0.59 -4.87 3.26
CA ALA A 75 0.86 -4.92 3.25
C ALA A 75 1.44 -4.40 1.93
N ASP A 76 0.86 -4.75 0.79
CA ASP A 76 1.28 -4.25 -0.51
C ASP A 76 1.11 -2.72 -0.60
N ILE A 77 -0.02 -2.19 -0.14
CA ILE A 77 -0.28 -0.74 -0.06
C ILE A 77 0.77 -0.05 0.82
N PHE A 78 1.13 -0.63 1.96
CA PHE A 78 2.17 -0.09 2.84
C PHE A 78 3.54 -0.01 2.14
N VAL A 79 3.92 -1.02 1.36
CA VAL A 79 5.15 -0.99 0.57
C VAL A 79 5.10 0.13 -0.48
N LEU A 80 3.97 0.29 -1.18
CA LEU A 80 3.79 1.36 -2.17
C LEU A 80 3.92 2.76 -1.53
N LEU A 81 3.32 2.96 -0.36
CA LEU A 81 3.38 4.22 0.39
C LEU A 81 4.81 4.56 0.80
N ASN A 82 5.56 3.60 1.36
CA ASN A 82 6.96 3.81 1.73
C ASN A 82 7.82 4.13 0.52
N LYS A 83 7.62 3.42 -0.60
CA LYS A 83 8.32 3.71 -1.86
C LYS A 83 8.04 5.14 -2.34
N LYS A 84 6.79 5.60 -2.27
CA LYS A 84 6.43 6.98 -2.64
C LYS A 84 7.06 8.00 -1.69
N LYS A 85 7.03 7.75 -0.38
CA LYS A 85 7.68 8.59 0.65
C LYS A 85 9.17 8.77 0.35
N MET A 86 9.92 7.69 0.17
CA MET A 86 11.35 7.75 -0.13
C MET A 86 11.65 8.55 -1.41
N LYS A 87 10.81 8.39 -2.45
CA LYS A 87 10.94 9.16 -3.70
C LYS A 87 10.72 10.65 -3.46
N ILE A 88 9.73 11.02 -2.66
CA ILE A 88 9.44 12.42 -2.31
C ILE A 88 10.59 13.00 -1.49
N GLU A 89 11.07 12.31 -0.44
CA GLU A 89 12.20 12.73 0.37
C GLU A 89 13.47 12.94 -0.47
N THR A 90 13.73 12.04 -1.42
CA THR A 90 14.85 12.18 -2.36
C THR A 90 14.73 13.46 -3.21
N ILE A 91 13.51 13.83 -3.63
CA ILE A 91 13.27 15.06 -4.40
C ILE A 91 13.44 16.28 -3.52
N ILE A 92 12.89 16.28 -2.30
CA ILE A 92 13.04 17.37 -1.33
C ILE A 92 14.53 17.66 -1.10
N ASN A 93 15.32 16.63 -0.80
CA ASN A 93 16.76 16.78 -0.57
C ASN A 93 17.52 17.34 -1.78
N LYS A 94 17.04 17.10 -3.01
CA LYS A 94 17.63 17.67 -4.24
C LYS A 94 17.25 19.13 -4.47
N VAL A 95 16.07 19.55 -4.02
CA VAL A 95 15.55 20.92 -4.24
C VAL A 95 15.95 21.85 -3.11
N SER A 96 16.12 21.36 -1.89
CA SER A 96 16.58 22.13 -0.72
C SER A 96 18.09 22.43 -0.73
N VAL A 97 18.72 22.39 -1.91
CA VAL A 97 20.12 22.80 -2.13
C VAL A 97 20.21 24.32 -2.16
#